data_AF-A0A2E8EZM6-F1
#
_entry.id   AF-A0A2E8EZM6-F1
#
_cell.length_a   1.000
_cell.length_b   1.000
_cell.length_c   1.000
_cell.angle_alpha   90.00
_cell.angle_beta   90.00
_cell.angle_gamma   90.00
#
_symmetry.space_group_name_H-M   'P 1'
#
loop_
_entity.id
_entity.type
_entity.pdbx_description
1 polymer ?
#
loop_
_entity_poly.entity_id
_entity_poly.type
_entity_poly.pdbx_seq_one_letter_code
_entity_poly.pdbx_strand_id
1 'polypeptide(L)'
;MDKGTTVLNAGAVEIAMAYRTDLMDDQGLCVQVYGSIEGKDTEILRFDCFDQNPHFHYGPENHNVRLFLDKTTAGNPLGWTMDNIRHKLPAMIRRSGYEALATAVEASPISAATLDDAESQGRDLSRSGRRTVHHMMPEMVDGDKIEVGNLKFGLEYRHLPQLNDEGMAIHVLADVAGQEVEVLAFDCFKSGPHYHYGPRNQDIRVYWDVTTSGETLRWTLDQFKAGNIRSMIEKAGYPSIAAEVDESRVQDALPQIEARSWELVALNNPSSNGQTDNKKTKAQLIQELESLREQVAAL
;
A
#
# COMPACT_ATOMS: atom_id res chain seq x y z
N MET A 1 5.69 -20.22 -11.87
CA MET A 1 4.92 -19.94 -10.65
C MET A 1 4.11 -21.20 -10.37
N ASP A 2 3.87 -21.56 -9.12
CA ASP A 2 3.07 -22.75 -8.82
C ASP A 2 1.61 -22.55 -9.25
N LYS A 3 0.93 -23.65 -9.61
CA LYS A 3 -0.48 -23.65 -9.97
C LYS A 3 -1.33 -23.30 -8.75
N GLY A 4 -2.32 -22.42 -8.95
CA GLY A 4 -3.25 -22.04 -7.91
C GLY A 4 -4.03 -23.22 -7.33
N THR A 5 -4.35 -23.15 -6.03
CA THR A 5 -4.98 -24.24 -5.30
C THR A 5 -6.48 -24.37 -5.56
N THR A 6 -7.14 -23.29 -5.97
CA THR A 6 -8.53 -23.31 -6.42
C THR A 6 -8.55 -23.56 -7.92
N VAL A 7 -9.02 -24.74 -8.33
CA VAL A 7 -9.01 -25.17 -9.75
C VAL A 7 -10.43 -25.49 -10.22
N LEU A 8 -10.84 -24.88 -11.32
CA LEU A 8 -12.09 -25.17 -12.01
C LEU A 8 -11.78 -25.81 -13.37
N ASN A 9 -12.41 -26.95 -13.65
CA ASN A 9 -12.39 -27.55 -14.97
C ASN A 9 -13.29 -26.73 -15.91
N ALA A 10 -12.72 -26.24 -17.00
CA ALA A 10 -13.37 -25.41 -17.99
C ALA A 10 -13.35 -26.05 -19.39
N GLY A 11 -13.41 -27.38 -19.46
CA GLY A 11 -13.40 -28.15 -20.69
C GLY A 11 -11.97 -28.39 -21.19
N ALA A 12 -11.59 -27.72 -22.29
CA ALA A 12 -10.25 -27.89 -22.88
C ALA A 12 -9.13 -27.26 -22.05
N VAL A 13 -9.48 -26.40 -21.09
CA VAL A 13 -8.56 -25.72 -20.18
C VAL A 13 -9.04 -25.84 -18.73
N GLU A 14 -8.16 -25.54 -17.79
CA GLU A 14 -8.49 -25.35 -16.38
C GLU A 14 -8.21 -23.90 -15.99
N ILE A 15 -9.06 -23.33 -15.13
CA ILE A 15 -8.82 -22.03 -14.50
C ILE A 15 -8.33 -22.30 -13.08
N ALA A 16 -7.10 -21.90 -12.77
CA ALA A 16 -6.51 -22.04 -11.45
C ALA A 16 -6.33 -20.66 -10.81
N MET A 17 -6.56 -20.55 -9.50
CA MET A 17 -6.50 -19.30 -8.76
C MET A 17 -5.81 -19.46 -7.42
N ALA A 18 -5.03 -18.45 -7.03
CA ALA A 18 -4.48 -18.33 -5.69
C ALA A 18 -4.28 -16.86 -5.33
N TYR A 19 -4.64 -16.48 -4.11
CA TYR A 19 -4.29 -15.18 -3.57
C TYR A 19 -2.86 -15.19 -3.04
N ARG A 20 -2.10 -14.14 -3.33
CA ARG A 20 -0.66 -14.02 -3.05
C ARG A 20 -0.41 -12.89 -2.06
N THR A 21 0.30 -13.20 -0.98
CA THR A 21 0.69 -12.26 0.09
C THR A 21 2.20 -12.21 0.30
N ASP A 22 2.92 -13.07 -0.42
CA ASP A 22 4.39 -13.25 -0.39
C ASP A 22 5.11 -12.34 -1.39
N LEU A 23 4.43 -11.34 -1.94
CA LEU A 23 4.93 -10.48 -3.01
C LEU A 23 5.58 -9.20 -2.44
N MET A 24 6.54 -9.30 -1.53
CA MET A 24 7.27 -8.15 -0.95
C MET A 24 6.36 -6.96 -0.53
N ASP A 25 6.19 -5.96 -1.42
CA ASP A 25 5.41 -4.72 -1.28
C ASP A 25 4.04 -4.74 -1.98
N ASP A 26 3.62 -5.90 -2.49
CA ASP A 26 2.38 -6.12 -3.24
C ASP A 26 1.62 -7.33 -2.67
N GLN A 27 0.39 -7.51 -3.15
CA GLN A 27 -0.45 -8.67 -2.91
C GLN A 27 -1.56 -8.72 -3.94
N GLY A 28 -2.20 -9.88 -4.12
CA GLY A 28 -3.41 -9.95 -4.93
C GLY A 28 -3.70 -11.32 -5.49
N LEU A 29 -4.75 -11.39 -6.31
CA LEU A 29 -5.18 -12.64 -6.92
C LEU A 29 -4.33 -12.95 -8.16
N CYS A 30 -3.79 -14.15 -8.21
CA CYS A 30 -3.26 -14.74 -9.44
C CYS A 30 -4.35 -15.62 -10.06
N VAL A 31 -4.66 -15.38 -11.34
CA VAL A 31 -5.56 -16.22 -12.16
C VAL A 31 -4.75 -16.82 -13.30
N GLN A 32 -4.77 -18.15 -13.42
CA GLN A 32 -3.99 -18.89 -14.40
C GLN A 32 -4.94 -19.71 -15.28
N VAL A 33 -4.59 -19.83 -16.55
CA VAL A 33 -5.23 -20.76 -17.48
C VAL A 33 -4.25 -21.85 -17.81
N TYR A 34 -4.61 -23.10 -17.52
CA TYR A 34 -3.82 -24.28 -17.79
C TYR A 34 -4.43 -25.11 -18.91
N GLY A 35 -3.57 -25.80 -19.67
CA GLY A 35 -3.98 -26.76 -20.69
C GLY A 35 -3.01 -27.92 -20.79
N SER A 36 -3.49 -29.07 -21.27
CA SER A 36 -2.64 -30.23 -21.53
C SER A 36 -1.94 -30.07 -22.88
N ILE A 37 -0.63 -29.84 -22.87
CA ILE A 37 0.20 -29.73 -24.07
C ILE A 37 1.13 -30.94 -24.09
N GLU A 38 0.96 -31.81 -25.09
CA GLU A 38 1.74 -33.06 -25.22
C GLU A 38 1.71 -33.93 -23.94
N GLY A 39 0.58 -33.92 -23.22
CA GLY A 39 0.40 -34.66 -21.97
C GLY A 39 0.95 -33.96 -20.73
N LYS A 40 1.53 -32.76 -20.86
CA LYS A 40 2.01 -31.93 -19.75
C LYS A 40 0.99 -30.85 -19.38
N ASP A 41 0.68 -30.73 -18.09
CA ASP A 41 -0.07 -29.60 -17.55
C ASP A 41 0.78 -28.32 -17.67
N THR A 42 0.34 -27.37 -18.50
CA THR A 42 1.15 -26.24 -18.94
C THR A 42 0.41 -24.93 -18.67
N GLU A 43 1.07 -23.96 -18.03
CA GLU A 43 0.54 -22.61 -17.79
C GLU A 43 0.50 -21.81 -19.11
N ILE A 44 -0.71 -21.58 -19.64
CA ILE A 44 -0.97 -20.97 -20.95
C ILE A 44 -1.08 -19.45 -20.86
N LEU A 45 -1.76 -18.97 -19.83
CA LEU A 45 -1.94 -17.55 -19.50
C LEU A 45 -1.81 -17.39 -17.99
N ARG A 46 -1.28 -16.25 -17.56
CA ARG A 46 -1.35 -15.82 -16.16
C ARG A 46 -1.77 -14.36 -16.09
N PHE A 47 -2.67 -14.05 -15.18
CA PHE A 47 -3.14 -12.71 -14.86
C PHE A 47 -2.88 -12.48 -13.38
N ASP A 48 -1.92 -11.61 -13.12
CA ASP A 48 -1.49 -11.21 -11.80
C ASP A 48 -2.26 -9.93 -11.44
N CYS A 49 -3.45 -10.11 -10.85
CA CYS A 49 -4.39 -9.06 -10.45
C CYS A 49 -3.96 -8.42 -9.12
N PHE A 50 -2.75 -7.85 -9.08
CA PHE A 50 -2.14 -7.34 -7.86
C PHE A 50 -2.52 -5.89 -7.54
N ASP A 51 -2.44 -5.53 -6.26
CA ASP A 51 -2.81 -4.24 -5.71
C ASP A 51 -1.92 -3.12 -6.27
N GLN A 52 -0.61 -3.35 -6.44
CA GLN A 52 0.38 -2.35 -6.88
C GLN A 52 0.72 -2.45 -8.36
N ASN A 53 1.09 -3.64 -8.82
CA ASN A 53 1.60 -3.85 -10.17
C ASN A 53 0.80 -4.91 -10.91
N PRO A 54 -0.49 -4.69 -11.23
CA PRO A 54 -1.27 -5.66 -11.96
C PRO A 54 -0.68 -5.87 -13.36
N HIS A 55 -0.54 -7.11 -13.78
CA HIS A 55 0.04 -7.48 -15.07
C HIS A 55 -0.45 -8.85 -15.54
N PHE A 56 -0.12 -9.23 -16.77
CA PHE A 56 -0.45 -10.53 -17.32
C PHE A 56 0.64 -11.04 -18.26
N HIS A 57 0.60 -12.34 -18.51
CA HIS A 57 1.59 -13.09 -19.26
C HIS A 57 0.93 -13.90 -20.37
N TYR A 58 1.46 -13.77 -21.58
CA TYR A 58 1.23 -14.73 -22.67
C TYR A 58 2.28 -15.83 -22.64
N GLY A 59 1.83 -17.08 -22.59
CA GLY A 59 2.65 -18.28 -22.55
C GLY A 59 3.74 -18.23 -21.48
N PRO A 60 3.42 -18.18 -20.18
CA PRO A 60 4.42 -18.25 -19.10
C PRO A 60 5.43 -19.39 -19.25
N GLU A 61 4.97 -20.54 -19.73
CA GLU A 61 5.80 -21.73 -20.04
C GLU A 61 6.21 -21.84 -21.53
N ASN A 62 6.10 -20.74 -22.28
CA ASN A 62 6.57 -20.59 -23.65
C ASN A 62 7.49 -19.36 -23.75
N HIS A 63 7.06 -18.30 -24.44
CA HIS A 63 7.85 -17.09 -24.65
C HIS A 63 7.72 -16.04 -23.53
N ASN A 64 6.78 -16.24 -22.59
CA ASN A 64 6.62 -15.45 -21.37
C ASN A 64 6.57 -13.93 -21.59
N VAL A 65 5.69 -13.46 -22.47
CA VAL A 65 5.52 -12.03 -22.73
C VAL A 65 4.68 -11.40 -21.63
N ARG A 66 5.31 -10.57 -20.80
CA ARG A 66 4.66 -9.81 -19.71
C ARG A 66 4.19 -8.44 -20.17
N LEU A 67 2.96 -8.08 -19.84
CA LEU A 67 2.37 -6.76 -20.10
C LEU A 67 1.69 -6.23 -18.83
N PHE A 68 1.91 -4.95 -18.50
CA PHE A 68 1.26 -4.31 -17.36
C PHE A 68 -0.19 -3.92 -17.68
N LEU A 69 -1.06 -4.03 -16.68
CA LEU A 69 -2.41 -3.47 -16.73
C LEU A 69 -2.33 -2.01 -16.28
N ASP A 70 -2.86 -1.12 -17.09
CA ASP A 70 -3.09 0.26 -16.67
C ASP A 70 -4.32 0.29 -15.74
N LYS A 71 -4.09 0.54 -14.46
CA LYS A 71 -5.15 0.64 -13.44
C LYS A 71 -6.21 1.69 -13.76
N THR A 72 -5.85 2.73 -14.50
CA THR A 72 -6.77 3.81 -14.86
C THR A 72 -7.82 3.34 -15.85
N THR A 73 -7.40 2.56 -16.86
CA THR A 73 -8.27 2.12 -17.96
C THR A 73 -8.83 0.72 -17.77
N ALA A 74 -8.15 -0.14 -17.01
CA ALA A 74 -8.61 -1.50 -16.74
C ALA A 74 -9.68 -1.58 -15.63
N GLY A 75 -9.81 -0.53 -14.79
CA GLY A 75 -10.70 -0.57 -13.63
C GLY A 75 -10.26 -1.65 -12.64
N ASN A 76 -11.17 -2.57 -12.28
CA ASN A 76 -10.84 -3.70 -11.42
C ASN A 76 -10.08 -4.79 -12.21
N PRO A 77 -8.83 -5.15 -11.83
CA PRO A 77 -8.02 -6.11 -12.60
C PRO A 77 -8.65 -7.50 -12.78
N LEU A 78 -9.36 -8.01 -11.77
CA LEU A 78 -10.09 -9.28 -11.89
C LEU A 78 -11.25 -9.16 -12.88
N GLY A 79 -12.05 -8.08 -12.80
CA GLY A 79 -13.12 -7.82 -13.76
C GLY A 79 -12.60 -7.77 -15.20
N TRP A 80 -11.50 -7.04 -15.43
CA TRP A 80 -10.83 -6.99 -16.73
C TRP A 80 -10.34 -8.38 -17.20
N THR A 81 -9.79 -9.17 -16.29
CA THR A 81 -9.31 -10.53 -16.57
C THR A 81 -10.46 -11.44 -17.01
N MET A 82 -11.56 -11.44 -16.27
CA MET A 82 -12.72 -12.29 -16.59
C MET A 82 -13.39 -11.87 -17.89
N ASP A 83 -13.45 -10.57 -18.19
CA ASP A 83 -13.92 -10.07 -19.49
C ASP A 83 -13.08 -10.62 -20.66
N ASN A 84 -11.75 -10.59 -20.52
CA ASN A 84 -10.85 -11.16 -21.53
C ASN A 84 -10.99 -12.68 -21.66
N ILE A 85 -11.13 -13.41 -20.54
CA ILE A 85 -11.36 -14.86 -20.60
C ILE A 85 -12.70 -15.17 -21.29
N ARG A 86 -13.76 -14.39 -21.02
CA ARG A 86 -15.09 -14.57 -21.66
C ARG A 86 -15.05 -14.31 -23.17
N HIS A 87 -14.32 -13.29 -23.61
CA HIS A 87 -14.49 -12.76 -24.96
C HIS A 87 -13.28 -12.93 -25.88
N LYS A 88 -12.09 -13.22 -25.34
CA LYS A 88 -10.82 -13.19 -26.07
C LYS A 88 -9.96 -14.43 -25.84
N LEU A 89 -10.38 -15.39 -25.01
CA LEU A 89 -9.55 -16.53 -24.60
C LEU A 89 -8.89 -17.28 -25.79
N PRO A 90 -9.60 -17.69 -26.86
CA PRO A 90 -8.94 -18.36 -27.98
C PRO A 90 -7.84 -17.52 -28.65
N ALA A 91 -8.10 -16.23 -28.88
CA ALA A 91 -7.12 -15.33 -29.47
C ALA A 91 -5.90 -15.15 -28.55
N MET A 92 -6.13 -15.11 -27.24
CA MET A 92 -5.05 -15.04 -26.25
C MET A 92 -4.22 -16.32 -26.22
N ILE A 93 -4.85 -17.49 -26.29
CA ILE A 93 -4.16 -18.79 -26.35
C ILE A 93 -3.30 -18.91 -27.63
N ARG A 94 -3.81 -18.45 -28.78
CA ARG A 94 -3.02 -18.39 -30.03
C ARG A 94 -1.82 -17.48 -29.87
N ARG A 95 -2.02 -16.30 -29.27
CA ARG A 95 -0.92 -15.37 -28.99
C ARG A 95 0.12 -15.98 -28.04
N SER A 96 -0.29 -16.82 -27.10
CA SER A 96 0.60 -17.64 -26.27
C SER A 96 1.33 -18.76 -27.02
N GLY A 97 0.97 -19.02 -28.29
CA GLY A 97 1.63 -20.00 -29.17
C GLY A 97 0.95 -21.37 -29.25
N TYR A 98 -0.28 -21.52 -28.77
CA TYR A 98 -0.95 -22.82 -28.66
C TYR A 98 -2.19 -22.94 -29.59
N GLU A 99 -1.95 -22.97 -30.90
CA GLU A 99 -3.02 -22.95 -31.94
C GLU A 99 -4.03 -24.09 -31.81
N ALA A 100 -3.56 -25.31 -31.55
CA ALA A 100 -4.42 -26.48 -31.41
C ALA A 100 -5.35 -26.36 -30.19
N LEU A 101 -4.84 -25.87 -29.07
CA LEU A 101 -5.63 -25.63 -27.86
C LEU A 101 -6.68 -24.52 -28.09
N ALA A 102 -6.30 -23.44 -28.77
CA ALA A 102 -7.24 -22.38 -29.11
C ALA A 102 -8.41 -22.90 -29.97
N THR A 103 -8.11 -23.74 -30.95
CA THR A 103 -9.12 -24.38 -31.80
C THR A 103 -10.06 -25.28 -30.97
N ALA A 104 -9.51 -26.02 -30.00
CA ALA A 104 -10.32 -26.86 -29.10
C ALA A 104 -11.26 -26.03 -28.21
N VAL A 105 -10.79 -24.90 -27.67
CA VAL A 105 -11.62 -23.98 -26.88
C VAL A 105 -12.72 -23.33 -27.73
N GLU A 106 -12.47 -23.02 -29.02
CA GLU A 106 -13.50 -22.50 -29.92
C GLU A 106 -14.57 -23.53 -30.28
N ALA A 107 -14.15 -24.79 -30.48
CA ALA A 107 -15.07 -25.88 -30.77
C ALA A 107 -15.97 -26.21 -29.58
N SER A 108 -15.47 -26.01 -28.36
CA SER A 108 -16.21 -26.22 -27.11
C SER A 108 -15.92 -25.08 -26.12
N PRO A 109 -16.59 -23.93 -26.26
CA PRO A 109 -16.39 -22.79 -25.38
C PRO A 109 -16.71 -23.11 -23.91
N ILE A 110 -16.03 -22.41 -23.00
CA ILE A 110 -16.33 -22.51 -21.56
C ILE A 110 -17.78 -22.06 -21.32
N SER A 111 -18.52 -22.83 -20.52
CA SER A 111 -19.91 -22.48 -20.21
C SER A 111 -19.99 -21.17 -19.42
N ALA A 112 -21.07 -20.40 -19.63
CA ALA A 112 -21.31 -19.17 -18.87
C ALA A 112 -21.33 -19.44 -17.36
N ALA A 113 -21.98 -20.53 -16.92
CA ALA A 113 -22.05 -20.91 -15.52
C ALA A 113 -20.66 -21.17 -14.90
N THR A 114 -19.75 -21.82 -15.63
CA THR A 114 -18.37 -22.05 -15.17
C THR A 114 -17.58 -20.75 -15.05
N LEU A 115 -17.77 -19.82 -16.00
CA LEU A 115 -17.12 -18.52 -15.96
C LEU A 115 -17.65 -17.64 -14.81
N ASP A 116 -18.94 -17.72 -14.54
CA ASP A 116 -19.57 -17.02 -13.41
C ASP A 116 -19.10 -17.57 -12.06
N ASP A 117 -18.95 -18.90 -11.94
CA ASP A 117 -18.36 -19.54 -10.76
C ASP A 117 -16.89 -19.15 -10.56
N ALA A 118 -16.09 -19.17 -11.63
CA ALA A 118 -14.69 -18.73 -11.58
C ALA A 118 -14.57 -17.26 -11.13
N GLU A 119 -15.41 -16.38 -11.65
CA GLU A 119 -15.43 -14.98 -11.25
C GLU A 119 -15.87 -14.79 -9.79
N SER A 120 -16.91 -15.53 -9.35
CA SER A 120 -17.37 -15.49 -7.95
C SER A 120 -16.27 -15.96 -7.00
N GLN A 121 -15.63 -17.09 -7.28
CA GLN A 121 -14.53 -17.62 -6.47
C GLN A 121 -13.33 -16.67 -6.47
N GLY A 122 -12.99 -16.08 -7.61
CA GLY A 122 -11.94 -15.05 -7.69
C GLY A 122 -12.25 -13.84 -6.82
N ARG A 123 -13.51 -13.36 -6.80
CA ARG A 123 -13.93 -12.24 -5.93
C ARG A 123 -13.88 -12.61 -4.45
N ASP A 124 -14.28 -13.83 -4.10
CA ASP A 124 -14.21 -14.33 -2.73
C ASP A 124 -12.75 -14.49 -2.26
N LEU A 125 -11.87 -15.06 -3.09
CA LEU A 125 -10.43 -15.14 -2.81
C LEU A 125 -9.79 -13.76 -2.67
N SER A 126 -10.15 -12.82 -3.55
CA SER A 126 -9.65 -11.44 -3.50
C SER A 126 -10.05 -10.73 -2.19
N ARG A 127 -11.24 -11.02 -1.66
CA ARG A 127 -11.72 -10.45 -0.40
C ARG A 127 -11.12 -11.14 0.83
N SER A 128 -11.11 -12.47 0.83
CA SER A 128 -10.76 -13.28 2.01
C SER A 128 -9.27 -13.53 2.17
N GLY A 129 -8.52 -13.61 1.06
CA GLY A 129 -7.08 -13.83 1.06
C GLY A 129 -6.27 -12.56 1.33
N ARG A 130 -6.92 -11.38 1.25
CA ARG A 130 -6.26 -10.10 1.39
C ARG A 130 -5.67 -9.89 2.77
N ARG A 131 -4.38 -9.58 2.81
CA ARG A 131 -3.71 -9.14 4.03
C ARG A 131 -4.06 -7.67 4.27
N THR A 132 -4.70 -7.40 5.40
CA THR A 132 -4.88 -6.04 5.91
C THR A 132 -4.04 -5.85 7.16
N VAL A 133 -3.36 -4.72 7.25
CA VAL A 133 -2.65 -4.32 8.46
C VAL A 133 -3.59 -3.49 9.32
N HIS A 134 -3.74 -3.92 10.57
CA HIS A 134 -4.49 -3.23 11.59
C HIS A 134 -3.52 -2.92 12.72
N HIS A 135 -3.04 -1.67 12.79
CA HIS A 135 -2.35 -1.25 14.00
C HIS A 135 -3.37 -1.20 15.14
N MET A 136 -3.13 -2.06 16.12
CA MET A 136 -3.69 -1.85 17.43
C MET A 136 -2.94 -0.66 18.03
N MET A 137 -3.67 0.26 18.66
CA MET A 137 -3.10 1.41 19.38
C MET A 137 -3.17 1.17 20.90
N PRO A 138 -2.53 0.13 21.47
CA PRO A 138 -2.73 -0.29 22.85
C PRO A 138 -2.03 0.62 23.87
N GLU A 139 -1.04 1.41 23.43
CA GLU A 139 -0.26 2.29 24.30
C GLU A 139 -0.72 3.75 24.18
N MET A 140 -1.57 4.06 23.20
CA MET A 140 -2.27 5.34 23.09
C MET A 140 -3.19 5.54 24.30
N VAL A 141 -2.95 6.62 25.04
CA VAL A 141 -3.78 7.00 26.19
C VAL A 141 -4.90 7.95 25.80
N ASP A 142 -5.89 8.07 26.67
CA ASP A 142 -6.99 9.03 26.50
C ASP A 142 -6.44 10.46 26.37
N GLY A 143 -6.83 11.14 25.28
CA GLY A 143 -6.36 12.50 24.94
C GLY A 143 -5.29 12.54 23.85
N ASP A 144 -4.65 11.41 23.52
CA ASP A 144 -3.64 11.32 22.45
C ASP A 144 -4.25 11.04 21.07
N LYS A 145 -5.58 11.07 20.97
CA LYS A 145 -6.31 11.09 19.70
C LYS A 145 -6.87 12.50 19.46
N ILE A 146 -6.29 13.21 18.49
CA ILE A 146 -6.65 14.58 18.16
C ILE A 146 -7.57 14.56 16.93
N GLU A 147 -8.80 15.06 17.08
CA GLU A 147 -9.77 15.15 15.97
C GLU A 147 -9.56 16.43 15.15
N VAL A 148 -9.46 16.28 13.83
CA VAL A 148 -9.11 17.36 12.90
C VAL A 148 -9.96 17.25 11.64
N GLY A 149 -11.13 17.90 11.66
CA GLY A 149 -12.06 17.83 10.52
C GLY A 149 -12.55 16.40 10.28
N ASN A 150 -12.32 15.87 9.08
CA ASN A 150 -12.65 14.49 8.71
C ASN A 150 -11.57 13.46 9.11
N LEU A 151 -10.45 13.92 9.69
CA LEU A 151 -9.35 13.07 10.13
C LEU A 151 -9.27 13.01 11.66
N LYS A 152 -8.56 11.99 12.15
CA LYS A 152 -8.05 11.95 13.53
C LYS A 152 -6.59 11.51 13.52
N PHE A 153 -5.79 12.06 14.43
CA PHE A 153 -4.41 11.70 14.64
C PHE A 153 -4.29 10.95 15.96
N GLY A 154 -4.03 9.64 15.91
CA GLY A 154 -3.68 8.84 17.08
C GLY A 154 -2.17 8.90 17.30
N LEU A 155 -1.74 9.22 18.51
CA LEU A 155 -0.34 9.37 18.89
C LEU A 155 -0.01 8.34 19.96
N GLU A 156 0.98 7.48 19.71
CA GLU A 156 1.52 6.60 20.74
C GLU A 156 3.01 6.37 20.56
N TYR A 157 3.71 6.16 21.68
CA TYR A 157 5.05 5.58 21.64
C TYR A 157 4.90 4.08 21.84
N ARG A 158 5.34 3.27 20.87
CA ARG A 158 5.12 1.82 20.85
C ARG A 158 6.37 1.08 21.29
N HIS A 159 6.20 0.09 22.15
CA HIS A 159 7.25 -0.86 22.51
C HIS A 159 6.99 -2.21 21.83
N LEU A 160 7.92 -2.65 20.97
CA LEU A 160 7.81 -3.89 20.20
C LEU A 160 8.91 -4.88 20.63
N PRO A 161 8.80 -5.48 21.84
CA PRO A 161 9.85 -6.34 22.39
C PRO A 161 10.09 -7.60 21.54
N GLN A 162 9.07 -8.07 20.80
CA GLN A 162 9.23 -9.22 19.90
C GLN A 162 10.12 -8.91 18.68
N LEU A 163 10.24 -7.63 18.32
CA LEU A 163 11.07 -7.15 17.21
C LEU A 163 12.34 -6.44 17.70
N ASN A 164 12.53 -6.33 19.02
CA ASN A 164 13.57 -5.51 19.63
C ASN A 164 13.59 -4.08 19.04
N ASP A 165 12.41 -3.49 18.88
CA ASP A 165 12.23 -2.15 18.32
C ASP A 165 11.22 -1.34 19.15
N GLU A 166 11.23 -0.03 18.96
CA GLU A 166 10.35 0.91 19.65
C GLU A 166 10.41 2.28 18.96
N GLY A 167 9.42 3.13 19.21
CA GLY A 167 9.45 4.53 18.78
C GLY A 167 8.07 5.17 18.68
N MET A 168 8.06 6.42 18.22
CA MET A 168 6.83 7.18 18.02
C MET A 168 6.05 6.64 16.81
N ALA A 169 4.74 6.43 16.96
CA ALA A 169 3.83 6.11 15.89
C ALA A 169 2.73 7.17 15.76
N ILE A 170 2.54 7.70 14.55
CA ILE A 170 1.44 8.61 14.23
C ILE A 170 0.48 7.87 13.30
N HIS A 171 -0.75 7.68 13.78
CA HIS A 171 -1.85 7.03 13.06
C HIS A 171 -2.77 8.11 12.48
N VAL A 172 -2.98 8.12 11.16
CA VAL A 172 -3.98 8.99 10.53
C VAL A 172 -5.22 8.14 10.26
N LEU A 173 -6.31 8.50 10.93
CA LEU A 173 -7.57 7.76 10.92
C LEU A 173 -8.66 8.58 10.23
N ALA A 174 -9.60 7.91 9.57
CA ALA A 174 -10.81 8.51 9.01
C ALA A 174 -12.00 7.54 9.15
N ASP A 175 -13.22 8.07 9.06
CA ASP A 175 -14.42 7.22 8.91
C ASP A 175 -14.53 6.74 7.46
N VAL A 176 -14.55 5.43 7.27
CA VAL A 176 -14.80 4.79 5.98
C VAL A 176 -15.94 3.81 6.17
N ALA A 177 -17.09 4.15 5.57
CA ALA A 177 -18.32 3.36 5.66
C ALA A 177 -18.77 3.06 7.10
N GLY A 178 -18.69 4.06 8.00
CA GLY A 178 -19.10 3.94 9.40
C GLY A 178 -18.09 3.20 10.28
N GLN A 179 -16.87 3.00 9.80
CA GLN A 179 -15.78 2.37 10.56
C GLN A 179 -14.57 3.31 10.61
N GLU A 180 -13.96 3.42 11.79
CA GLU A 180 -12.67 4.08 11.94
C GLU A 180 -11.58 3.22 11.29
N VAL A 181 -10.99 3.77 10.24
CA VAL A 181 -9.99 3.13 9.37
C VAL A 181 -8.71 3.95 9.41
N GLU A 182 -7.60 3.26 9.63
CA GLU A 182 -6.27 3.83 9.49
C GLU A 182 -5.94 3.97 8.00
N VAL A 183 -5.84 5.22 7.55
CA VAL A 183 -5.58 5.58 6.16
C VAL A 183 -4.10 5.80 5.88
N LEU A 184 -3.32 6.24 6.87
CA LEU A 184 -1.87 6.31 6.87
C LEU A 184 -1.32 5.93 8.25
N ALA A 185 -0.12 5.37 8.30
CA ALA A 185 0.61 5.12 9.54
C ALA A 185 2.07 5.53 9.38
N PHE A 186 2.65 6.16 10.39
CA PHE A 186 4.06 6.58 10.41
C PHE A 186 4.74 6.01 11.64
N ASP A 187 5.44 4.89 11.46
CA ASP A 187 6.14 4.17 12.51
C ASP A 187 7.61 4.64 12.56
N CYS A 188 7.84 5.71 13.33
CA CYS A 188 9.16 6.35 13.49
C CYS A 188 10.00 5.58 14.52
N PHE A 189 10.25 4.30 14.22
CA PHE A 189 10.95 3.38 15.11
C PHE A 189 12.47 3.50 15.03
N LYS A 190 13.16 3.03 16.07
CA LYS A 190 14.62 3.13 16.17
C LYS A 190 15.36 2.26 15.16
N SER A 191 14.87 1.04 14.91
CA SER A 191 15.59 0.04 14.10
C SER A 191 15.00 -0.11 12.70
N GLY A 192 13.68 -0.20 12.58
CA GLY A 192 13.00 -0.36 11.30
C GLY A 192 11.98 0.74 11.04
N PRO A 193 12.36 2.03 10.99
CA PRO A 193 11.40 3.09 10.75
C PRO A 193 10.78 2.97 9.35
N HIS A 194 9.46 3.07 9.27
CA HIS A 194 8.72 3.00 8.02
C HIS A 194 7.38 3.72 8.12
N TYR A 195 6.72 3.90 6.99
CA TYR A 195 5.35 4.39 6.94
C TYR A 195 4.52 3.61 5.92
N HIS A 196 3.21 3.62 6.12
CA HIS A 196 2.25 2.88 5.33
C HIS A 196 1.33 3.83 4.56
N TYR A 197 1.13 3.57 3.27
CA TYR A 197 -0.04 4.05 2.54
C TYR A 197 -1.14 3.01 2.62
N GLY A 198 -2.25 3.37 3.26
CA GLY A 198 -3.42 2.51 3.41
C GLY A 198 -3.12 1.16 4.05
N PRO A 199 -2.75 1.08 5.34
CA PRO A 199 -2.56 -0.19 6.04
C PRO A 199 -3.70 -1.20 5.81
N ARG A 200 -4.95 -0.71 5.76
CA ARG A 200 -6.15 -1.52 5.47
C ARG A 200 -6.51 -1.62 3.99
N ASN A 201 -5.86 -0.86 3.12
CA ASN A 201 -6.07 -0.84 1.68
C ASN A 201 -4.75 -0.66 0.95
N GLN A 202 -4.12 -1.65 0.34
CA GLN A 202 -2.83 -1.61 -0.36
C GLN A 202 -1.65 -1.95 0.54
N ASP A 203 -1.60 -1.45 1.78
CA ASP A 203 -0.52 -1.73 2.72
C ASP A 203 0.87 -1.49 2.12
N ILE A 204 1.02 -0.38 1.37
CA ILE A 204 2.31 -0.03 0.78
C ILE A 204 3.21 0.45 1.89
N ARG A 205 4.17 -0.39 2.27
CA ARG A 205 5.16 -0.07 3.30
C ARG A 205 6.42 0.51 2.70
N VAL A 206 6.77 1.72 3.11
CA VAL A 206 7.99 2.40 2.68
C VAL A 206 8.92 2.55 3.88
N TYR A 207 10.05 1.86 3.82
CA TYR A 207 11.11 2.01 4.82
C TYR A 207 11.93 3.27 4.53
N TRP A 208 12.18 4.07 5.57
CA TRP A 208 13.08 5.21 5.42
C TRP A 208 14.53 4.73 5.35
N ASP A 209 15.28 5.29 4.40
CA ASP A 209 16.72 5.41 4.57
C ASP A 209 16.99 6.61 5.47
N VAL A 210 17.37 6.32 6.72
CA VAL A 210 17.66 7.34 7.74
C VAL A 210 18.87 8.20 7.40
N THR A 211 19.74 7.74 6.49
CA THR A 211 20.88 8.53 6.00
C THR A 211 20.40 9.74 5.19
N THR A 212 19.37 9.55 4.38
CA THR A 212 18.82 10.57 3.49
C THR A 212 17.63 11.32 4.11
N SER A 213 16.86 10.64 4.95
CA SER A 213 15.64 11.17 5.57
C SER A 213 15.90 11.89 6.90
N GLY A 214 17.03 11.57 7.56
CA GLY A 214 17.36 12.09 8.88
C GLY A 214 16.46 11.51 9.97
N GLU A 215 16.09 12.36 10.93
CA GLU A 215 15.20 11.98 12.03
C GLU A 215 13.75 11.87 11.51
N THR A 216 13.14 10.70 11.69
CA THR A 216 11.93 10.28 10.98
C THR A 216 10.65 10.88 11.54
N LEU A 217 10.59 11.18 12.84
CA LEU A 217 9.45 11.91 13.43
C LEU A 217 9.39 13.34 12.88
N ARG A 218 10.54 14.02 12.84
CA ARG A 218 10.67 15.35 12.26
C ARG A 218 10.32 15.34 10.78
N TRP A 219 10.83 14.38 10.02
CA TRP A 219 10.47 14.23 8.60
C TRP A 219 8.96 14.10 8.42
N THR A 220 8.30 13.29 9.27
CA THR A 220 6.85 13.07 9.25
C THR A 220 6.09 14.38 9.52
N LEU A 221 6.46 15.10 10.57
CA LEU A 221 5.87 16.39 10.91
C LEU A 221 6.10 17.44 9.80
N ASP A 222 7.26 17.43 9.15
CA ASP A 222 7.56 18.31 8.02
C ASP A 222 6.68 17.98 6.79
N GLN A 223 6.30 16.71 6.56
CA GLN A 223 5.32 16.37 5.52
C GLN A 223 3.95 16.98 5.82
N PHE A 224 3.52 16.95 7.08
CA PHE A 224 2.24 17.55 7.47
C PHE A 224 2.28 19.07 7.34
N LYS A 225 3.34 19.73 7.79
CA LYS A 225 3.54 21.18 7.64
C LYS A 225 3.59 21.63 6.17
N ALA A 226 4.08 20.78 5.28
CA ALA A 226 4.10 21.03 3.85
C ALA A 226 2.73 20.83 3.16
N GLY A 227 1.72 20.32 3.87
CA GLY A 227 0.39 20.04 3.32
C GLY A 227 0.33 18.77 2.46
N ASN A 228 1.30 17.86 2.62
CA ASN A 228 1.38 16.64 1.80
C ASN A 228 0.34 15.57 2.20
N ILE A 229 -0.32 15.72 3.36
CA ILE A 229 -1.24 14.71 3.89
C ILE A 229 -2.35 14.35 2.91
N ARG A 230 -2.92 15.34 2.20
CA ARG A 230 -3.95 15.11 1.18
C ARG A 230 -3.47 14.17 0.08
N SER A 231 -2.33 14.49 -0.54
CA SER A 231 -1.74 13.70 -1.61
C SER A 231 -1.36 12.29 -1.13
N MET A 232 -0.94 12.17 0.13
CA MET A 232 -0.63 10.88 0.73
C MET A 232 -1.88 10.01 0.92
N ILE A 233 -2.98 10.58 1.42
CA ILE A 233 -4.27 9.87 1.56
C ILE A 233 -4.82 9.44 0.19
N GLU A 234 -4.68 10.30 -0.83
CA GLU A 234 -5.07 9.94 -2.20
C GLU A 234 -4.25 8.75 -2.72
N LYS A 235 -2.92 8.77 -2.53
CA LYS A 235 -2.04 7.65 -2.86
C LYS A 235 -2.37 6.37 -2.08
N ALA A 236 -2.82 6.48 -0.85
CA ALA A 236 -3.34 5.36 -0.04
C ALA A 236 -4.66 4.76 -0.58
N GLY A 237 -5.22 5.33 -1.65
CA GLY A 237 -6.43 4.84 -2.30
C GLY A 237 -7.71 5.33 -1.63
N TYR A 238 -7.68 6.46 -0.92
CA TYR A 238 -8.84 7.08 -0.30
C TYR A 238 -9.14 8.49 -0.88
N PRO A 239 -9.42 8.61 -2.19
CA PRO A 239 -9.59 9.92 -2.84
C PRO A 239 -10.77 10.73 -2.28
N SER A 240 -11.85 10.08 -1.83
CA SER A 240 -12.98 10.77 -1.20
C SER A 240 -12.60 11.38 0.15
N ILE A 241 -11.85 10.64 0.97
CA ILE A 241 -11.31 11.16 2.25
C ILE A 241 -10.35 12.32 1.98
N ALA A 242 -9.45 12.16 1.00
CA ALA A 242 -8.51 13.21 0.61
C ALA A 242 -9.21 14.49 0.15
N ALA A 243 -10.33 14.38 -0.59
CA ALA A 243 -11.09 15.54 -1.06
C ALA A 243 -11.65 16.38 0.09
N GLU A 244 -12.04 15.72 1.20
CA GLU A 244 -12.68 16.36 2.36
C GLU A 244 -11.69 16.90 3.40
N VAL A 245 -10.38 16.70 3.23
CA VAL A 245 -9.36 17.26 4.15
C VAL A 245 -9.46 18.78 4.20
N ASP A 246 -9.63 19.33 5.41
CA ASP A 246 -9.54 20.76 5.69
C ASP A 246 -8.11 21.11 6.12
N GLU A 247 -7.33 21.62 5.16
CA GLU A 247 -5.91 21.94 5.37
C GLU A 247 -5.70 22.97 6.48
N SER A 248 -6.61 23.94 6.62
CA SER A 248 -6.49 24.98 7.65
C SER A 248 -6.59 24.38 9.06
N ARG A 249 -7.53 23.47 9.27
CA ARG A 249 -7.68 22.74 10.54
C ARG A 249 -6.49 21.85 10.83
N VAL A 250 -5.92 21.20 9.81
CA VAL A 250 -4.69 20.42 9.96
C VAL A 250 -3.57 21.32 10.45
N GLN A 251 -3.30 22.43 9.76
CA GLN A 251 -2.24 23.36 10.14
C GLN A 251 -2.44 23.95 11.55
N ASP A 252 -3.68 24.26 11.93
CA ASP A 252 -4.01 24.76 13.28
C ASP A 252 -3.75 23.72 14.39
N ALA A 253 -3.96 22.43 14.10
CA ALA A 253 -3.73 21.34 15.04
C ALA A 253 -2.26 20.87 15.13
N LEU A 254 -1.44 21.15 14.10
CA LEU A 254 -0.07 20.65 14.02
C LEU A 254 0.83 21.03 15.20
N PRO A 255 0.79 22.26 15.76
CA PRO A 255 1.58 22.59 16.94
C PRO A 255 1.28 21.67 18.13
N GLN A 256 0.01 21.29 18.33
CA GLN A 256 -0.38 20.36 19.40
C GLN A 256 0.13 18.93 19.10
N ILE A 257 -0.06 18.45 17.87
CA ILE A 257 0.39 17.10 17.45
C ILE A 257 1.91 16.96 17.61
N GLU A 258 2.66 17.95 17.14
CA GLU A 258 4.13 18.00 17.21
C GLU A 258 4.60 18.01 18.67
N ALA A 259 4.09 18.94 19.48
CA ALA A 259 4.48 19.04 20.88
C ALA A 259 4.23 17.73 21.64
N ARG A 260 3.05 17.13 21.43
CA ARG A 260 2.69 15.89 22.12
C ARG A 260 3.52 14.69 21.67
N SER A 261 3.82 14.58 20.38
CA SER A 261 4.67 13.51 19.85
C SER A 261 6.08 13.55 20.44
N TRP A 262 6.68 14.74 20.56
CA TRP A 262 7.99 14.90 21.20
C TRP A 262 7.97 14.67 22.70
N GLU A 263 6.88 15.06 23.38
CA GLU A 263 6.68 14.74 24.80
C GLU A 263 6.67 13.22 25.02
N LEU A 264 5.90 12.46 24.21
CA LEU A 264 5.87 11.01 24.27
C LEU A 264 7.24 10.39 24.02
N VAL A 265 8.01 10.90 23.05
CA VAL A 265 9.40 10.46 22.82
C VAL A 265 10.27 10.72 24.04
N ALA A 266 10.18 11.90 24.66
CA ALA A 266 10.99 12.29 25.82
C ALA A 266 10.67 11.45 27.07
N LEU A 267 9.38 11.17 27.30
CA LEU A 267 8.92 10.34 28.41
C LEU A 267 9.47 8.90 28.33
N ASN A 268 9.63 8.38 27.11
CA ASN A 268 10.10 7.01 26.88
C ASN A 268 11.61 6.91 26.60
N ASN A 269 12.29 8.04 26.33
CA ASN A 269 13.73 8.10 26.13
C ASN A 269 14.40 9.08 27.11
N PRO A 270 14.40 8.79 28.43
CA PRO A 270 14.96 9.70 29.43
C PRO A 270 16.47 9.92 29.29
N SER A 271 17.18 9.02 28.61
CA SER A 271 18.61 9.13 28.25
C SER A 271 18.90 10.22 27.22
N SER A 272 17.88 10.68 26.49
CA SER A 272 17.95 11.70 25.43
C SER A 272 17.75 13.13 25.94
N ASN A 273 17.45 13.32 27.24
CA ASN A 273 17.25 14.63 27.90
C ASN A 273 18.48 15.56 27.89
N GLY A 274 19.50 15.28 27.08
CA GLY A 274 20.70 16.08 26.89
C GLY A 274 21.15 16.29 25.43
N GLN A 275 20.47 15.72 24.43
CA GLN A 275 20.70 16.12 23.04
C GLN A 275 19.77 17.28 22.70
N THR A 276 20.22 18.47 23.07
CA THR A 276 19.68 19.70 22.49
C THR A 276 19.87 19.67 20.98
N ASP A 277 18.77 19.87 20.26
CA ASP A 277 18.80 20.19 18.83
C ASP A 277 19.68 21.44 18.65
N ASN A 278 20.94 21.25 18.27
CA ASN A 278 21.89 22.35 18.06
C ASN A 278 21.54 23.18 16.81
N LYS A 279 20.40 22.94 16.15
CA LYS A 279 19.91 23.81 15.09
C LYS A 279 19.23 25.03 15.67
N LYS A 280 19.89 26.17 15.48
CA LYS A 280 19.36 27.51 15.76
C LYS A 280 18.01 27.69 15.08
N THR A 281 17.03 28.17 15.85
CA THR A 281 15.72 28.59 15.35
C THR A 281 15.88 29.72 14.31
N LYS A 282 14.86 29.92 13.47
CA LYS A 282 14.85 31.01 12.48
C LYS A 282 15.13 32.38 13.10
N ALA A 283 14.63 32.63 14.32
CA ALA A 283 14.90 33.87 15.06
C ALA A 283 16.37 34.00 15.47
N GLN A 284 16.98 32.92 15.96
CA GLN A 284 18.40 32.89 16.33
C GLN A 284 19.32 33.07 15.11
N LEU A 285 18.95 32.52 13.95
CA LEU A 285 19.68 32.71 12.70
C LEU A 285 19.59 34.15 12.19
N ILE A 286 18.42 34.79 12.32
CA ILE A 286 18.24 36.21 11.95
C ILE A 286 19.11 37.10 12.84
N GLN A 287 19.12 36.86 14.15
CA GLN A 287 19.89 37.65 15.10
C GLN A 287 21.41 37.51 14.87
N GLU A 288 21.87 36.32 14.49
CA GLU A 288 23.27 36.08 14.13
C GLU A 288 23.65 36.77 12.80
N LEU A 289 22.74 36.76 11.82
CA LEU A 289 22.89 37.49 10.55
C LEU A 289 22.97 39.01 10.76
N GLU A 290 22.17 39.55 11.68
CA GLU A 290 22.20 40.97 12.06
C GLU A 290 23.52 41.33 12.75
N SER A 291 23.98 40.50 13.69
CA SER A 291 25.27 40.71 14.37
C SER A 291 26.46 40.65 13.39
N LEU A 292 26.45 39.72 12.44
CA LEU A 292 27.47 39.64 11.39
C LEU A 292 27.46 40.87 10.47
N ARG A 293 26.28 41.40 10.14
CA ARG A 293 26.14 42.63 9.34
C ARG A 293 26.73 43.84 10.05
N GLU A 294 26.50 43.98 11.36
CA GLU A 294 27.09 45.06 12.16
C GLU A 294 28.61 44.97 12.25
N GLN A 295 29.16 43.75 12.40
CA GLN A 295 30.62 43.53 12.42
C GLN A 295 31.28 43.87 11.09
N VAL A 296 30.64 43.54 9.96
CA VAL A 296 31.14 43.89 8.62
C VAL A 296 31.04 45.39 8.35
N ALA A 297 30.01 46.08 8.88
CA ALA A 297 29.87 47.52 8.74
C ALA A 297 30.85 48.33 9.60
N ALA A 298 31.48 47.70 10.59
CA ALA A 298 32.49 48.30 11.48
C ALA A 298 33.94 48.10 11.00
N LEU A 299 34.15 47.41 9.88
CA LEU A 299 35.44 47.25 9.17
C LEU A 299 35.56 48.26 8.02
#